data_AF-A0A7V1ULN5-F1
#
_entry.id   AF-A0A7V1ULN5-F1
#
_cell.length_a   1.000
_cell.length_b   1.000
_cell.length_c   1.000
_cell.angle_alpha   90.00
_cell.angle_beta   90.00
_cell.angle_gamma   90.00
#
_symmetry.space_group_name_H-M   'P 1'
#
loop_
_entity.id
_entity.type
_entity.pdbx_description
1 polymer ?
#
loop_
_entity_poly.entity_id
_entity_poly.type
_entity_poly.pdbx_seq_one_letter_code
_entity_poly.pdbx_strand_id
1 'polypeptide(L)'
;MRILLLLALAGAALAQDPPKPDDKPQGPQIRYTYLNVCNPSDEEKAELQATLDRIPAKAAFAQDFEITRGRSTMQDAEPARYVRLRRELSGGGFFSNAQYSLSTDSTNTVETLVLKVREPKDLFSISLETQVSASVAAPASVLDVNTPVSRIKLERFGKSNVVLARCPAPADQSVYEPLFASASRLLSSYRTALGLRSMFRSDIHWLSPKAVAKTPAKTPPKSKASSNN
;
A
#
# COMPACT_ATOMS: atom_id res chain seq x y z
N MET A 1 -60.55 -51.97 7.75
CA MET A 1 -60.61 -50.54 8.16
C MET A 1 -60.16 -50.45 9.61
N ARG A 2 -59.31 -49.47 9.93
CA ARG A 2 -58.65 -49.16 11.21
C ARG A 2 -57.25 -49.76 11.44
N ILE A 3 -56.31 -48.84 11.29
CA ILE A 3 -54.95 -48.78 11.81
C ILE A 3 -54.97 -48.98 13.34
N LEU A 4 -54.06 -49.77 13.89
CA LEU A 4 -53.54 -49.53 15.23
C LEU A 4 -52.02 -49.74 15.26
N LEU A 5 -51.37 -48.64 15.59
CA LEU A 5 -49.94 -48.46 15.86
C LEU A 5 -49.63 -49.07 17.24
N LEU A 6 -48.60 -49.90 17.35
CA LEU A 6 -47.95 -50.21 18.62
C LEU A 6 -46.45 -49.96 18.50
N LEU A 7 -46.06 -48.83 19.08
CA LEU A 7 -44.71 -48.34 19.30
C LEU A 7 -44.02 -49.25 20.33
N ALA A 8 -42.85 -49.79 19.99
CA ALA A 8 -41.94 -50.39 20.96
C ALA A 8 -40.63 -49.58 20.96
N LEU A 9 -40.41 -48.83 22.05
CA LEU A 9 -39.13 -48.19 22.37
C LEU A 9 -38.12 -49.25 22.80
N ALA A 10 -36.96 -49.29 22.15
CA ALA A 10 -35.75 -49.90 22.69
C ALA A 10 -34.61 -48.88 22.57
N GLY A 11 -34.06 -48.49 23.72
CA GLY A 11 -33.08 -47.43 23.85
C GLY A 11 -31.68 -47.85 23.39
N ALA A 12 -30.99 -46.90 22.73
CA ALA A 12 -29.54 -46.89 22.63
C ALA A 12 -29.03 -45.76 23.53
N ALA A 13 -28.37 -46.15 24.63
CA ALA A 13 -27.62 -45.24 25.49
C ALA A 13 -26.42 -44.70 24.71
N LEU A 14 -26.42 -43.40 24.39
CA LEU A 14 -25.19 -42.71 24.03
C LEU A 14 -24.53 -42.26 25.34
N ALA A 15 -23.49 -42.98 25.73
CA ALA A 15 -22.53 -42.50 26.73
C ALA A 15 -21.82 -41.28 26.13
N GLN A 16 -22.08 -40.09 26.68
CA GLN A 16 -21.25 -38.92 26.45
C GLN A 16 -20.05 -39.03 27.39
N ASP A 17 -18.85 -39.17 26.83
CA ASP A 17 -17.63 -39.01 27.61
C ASP A 17 -17.62 -37.61 28.24
N PRO A 18 -17.28 -37.48 29.54
CA PRO A 18 -17.14 -36.18 30.16
C PRO A 18 -16.01 -35.38 29.48
N PRO A 19 -16.19 -34.07 29.27
CA PRO A 19 -15.17 -33.23 28.65
C PRO A 19 -13.88 -33.27 29.49
N LYS A 20 -12.76 -33.61 28.83
CA LYS A 20 -11.43 -33.58 29.45
C LYS A 20 -11.12 -32.14 29.89
N PRO A 21 -10.66 -31.92 31.13
CA PRO A 21 -10.34 -30.60 31.62
C PRO A 21 -8.97 -30.17 31.12
N ASP A 22 -8.85 -29.74 29.86
CA ASP A 22 -7.67 -29.00 29.39
C ASP A 22 -7.89 -28.19 28.08
N ASP A 23 -9.14 -27.92 27.68
CA ASP A 23 -9.40 -26.97 26.59
C ASP A 23 -9.41 -25.52 27.13
N LYS A 24 -8.20 -24.98 27.38
CA LYS A 24 -8.03 -23.53 27.39
C LYS A 24 -8.32 -23.03 25.96
N PRO A 25 -9.20 -22.03 25.77
CA PRO A 25 -9.38 -21.43 24.46
C PRO A 25 -8.03 -20.84 24.03
N GLN A 26 -7.36 -21.50 23.09
CA GLN A 26 -6.21 -20.94 22.42
C GLN A 26 -6.75 -19.74 21.64
N GLY A 27 -6.49 -18.54 22.15
CA GLY A 27 -6.77 -17.31 21.42
C GLY A 27 -6.19 -17.38 20.00
N PRO A 28 -6.75 -16.62 19.04
CA PRO A 28 -6.33 -16.72 17.64
C PRO A 28 -4.81 -16.63 17.54
N GLN A 29 -4.17 -17.62 16.92
CA GLN A 29 -2.72 -17.62 16.74
C GLN A 29 -2.33 -16.43 15.87
N ILE A 30 -1.81 -15.36 16.49
CA ILE A 30 -1.28 -14.20 15.78
C ILE A 30 0.10 -14.58 15.23
N ARG A 31 0.19 -14.86 13.93
CA ARG A 31 1.46 -15.11 13.24
C ARG A 31 2.19 -13.77 13.01
N TYR A 32 3.13 -13.44 13.89
CA TYR A 32 4.02 -12.29 13.71
C TYR A 32 4.99 -12.56 12.55
N THR A 33 4.90 -11.79 11.47
CA THR A 33 5.93 -11.78 10.41
C THR A 33 6.93 -10.69 10.76
N TYR A 34 8.07 -11.07 11.32
CA TYR A 34 9.19 -10.14 11.50
C TYR A 34 9.70 -9.72 10.12
N LEU A 35 9.67 -8.41 9.87
CA LEU A 35 10.09 -7.81 8.61
C LEU A 35 11.39 -7.04 8.85
N ASN A 36 12.54 -7.63 8.53
CA ASN A 36 13.82 -6.92 8.64
C ASN A 36 13.99 -5.97 7.45
N VAL A 37 13.38 -4.79 7.57
CA VAL A 37 13.31 -3.78 6.51
C VAL A 37 14.63 -3.08 6.21
N CYS A 38 15.55 -3.02 7.17
CA CYS A 38 16.76 -2.21 7.05
C CYS A 38 17.96 -3.02 6.55
N ASN A 39 18.04 -4.31 6.90
CA ASN A 39 19.17 -5.15 6.59
C ASN A 39 18.69 -6.54 6.16
N PRO A 40 18.02 -6.65 4.99
CA PRO A 40 17.57 -7.94 4.47
C PRO A 40 18.76 -8.89 4.30
N SER A 41 18.50 -10.20 4.41
CA SER A 41 19.54 -11.22 4.24
C SER A 41 20.14 -11.21 2.83
N ASP A 42 21.26 -11.90 2.63
CA ASP A 42 21.87 -12.00 1.29
C ASP A 42 20.96 -12.72 0.29
N GLU A 43 20.17 -13.70 0.75
CA GLU A 43 19.15 -14.36 -0.06
C GLU A 43 18.03 -13.39 -0.46
N GLU A 44 17.54 -12.59 0.49
CA GLU A 44 16.53 -11.57 0.24
C GLU A 44 17.03 -10.49 -0.71
N LYS A 45 18.29 -10.07 -0.57
CA LYS A 45 18.98 -9.15 -1.47
C LYS A 45 19.07 -9.71 -2.89
N ALA A 46 19.43 -10.99 -3.03
CA ALA A 46 19.49 -11.66 -4.33
C ALA A 46 18.10 -11.75 -4.99
N GLU A 47 17.05 -12.01 -4.21
CA GLU A 47 15.67 -12.07 -4.68
C GLU A 47 15.15 -10.69 -5.13
N LEU A 48 15.49 -9.63 -4.38
CA LEU A 48 15.23 -8.24 -4.77
C LEU A 48 15.90 -7.91 -6.12
N GLN A 49 17.20 -8.21 -6.25
CA GLN A 49 17.94 -7.97 -7.49
C GLN A 49 17.33 -8.74 -8.67
N ALA A 50 17.12 -10.04 -8.51
CA ALA A 50 16.56 -10.90 -9.56
C ALA A 50 15.15 -10.46 -9.98
N THR A 51 14.34 -9.94 -9.06
CA THR A 51 13.01 -9.41 -9.38
C THR A 51 13.10 -8.08 -10.13
N LEU A 52 13.99 -7.17 -9.71
CA LEU A 52 14.21 -5.90 -10.40
C LEU A 52 14.70 -6.12 -11.84
N ASP A 53 15.57 -7.11 -12.08
CA ASP A 53 16.11 -7.43 -13.40
C ASP A 53 15.05 -8.00 -14.36
N ARG A 54 13.93 -8.53 -13.85
CA ARG A 54 12.79 -8.97 -14.66
C ARG A 54 11.87 -7.84 -15.09
N ILE A 55 12.01 -6.65 -14.52
CA ILE A 55 11.14 -5.51 -14.85
C ILE A 55 11.57 -4.97 -16.21
N PRO A 56 10.65 -4.90 -17.20
CA PRO A 56 11.00 -4.35 -18.50
C PRO A 56 11.28 -2.85 -18.35
N ALA A 57 12.49 -2.43 -18.73
CA ALA A 57 12.90 -1.03 -18.70
C ALA A 57 12.06 -0.15 -19.63
N LYS A 58 11.54 -0.74 -20.72
CA LYS A 58 10.61 -0.13 -21.68
C LYS A 58 9.32 -0.94 -21.71
N ALA A 59 8.36 -0.55 -20.88
CA ALA A 59 7.06 -1.21 -20.80
C ALA A 59 6.18 -0.84 -22.01
N ALA A 60 5.57 -1.84 -22.63
CA ALA A 60 4.48 -1.66 -23.58
C ALA A 60 3.15 -1.84 -22.84
N PHE A 61 2.25 -0.86 -22.94
CA PHE A 61 0.95 -0.88 -22.28
C PHE A 61 -0.16 -1.11 -23.27
N ALA A 62 -1.20 -1.84 -22.84
CA ALA A 62 -2.46 -1.90 -23.58
C ALA A 62 -3.08 -0.50 -23.71
N GLN A 63 -3.92 -0.30 -24.73
CA GLN A 63 -4.57 0.99 -24.95
C GLN A 63 -5.48 1.38 -23.78
N ASP A 64 -6.21 0.40 -23.23
CA ASP A 64 -7.12 0.62 -22.12
C ASP A 64 -6.38 0.92 -20.81
N PHE A 65 -7.04 1.73 -19.98
CA PHE A 65 -6.52 2.12 -18.68
C PHE A 65 -7.66 2.44 -17.70
N GLU A 66 -7.34 2.37 -16.42
CA GLU A 66 -8.25 2.75 -15.34
C GLU A 66 -7.61 3.86 -14.50
N ILE A 67 -8.32 4.97 -14.29
CA ILE A 67 -7.95 6.00 -13.32
C ILE A 67 -8.98 6.01 -12.20
N THR A 68 -8.51 5.82 -10.98
CA THR A 68 -9.33 5.84 -9.77
C THR A 68 -8.81 6.91 -8.83
N ARG A 69 -9.73 7.69 -8.25
CA ARG A 69 -9.44 8.75 -7.29
C ARG A 69 -10.28 8.53 -6.03
N GLY A 70 -9.70 8.80 -4.87
CA GLY A 70 -10.41 8.57 -3.62
C GLY A 70 -9.69 9.06 -2.38
N ARG A 71 -10.43 9.15 -1.29
CA ARG A 71 -9.87 9.50 0.03
C ARG A 71 -9.73 8.24 0.85
N SER A 72 -8.56 8.00 1.41
CA SER A 72 -8.37 6.98 2.44
C SER A 72 -8.64 7.58 3.82
N THR A 73 -9.33 6.82 4.64
CA THR A 73 -9.54 7.11 6.06
C THR A 73 -9.25 5.83 6.80
N MET A 74 -8.18 5.83 7.60
CA MET A 74 -7.83 4.71 8.47
C MET A 74 -7.84 5.24 9.90
N GLN A 75 -8.31 4.43 10.84
CA GLN A 75 -8.24 4.76 12.26
C GLN A 75 -6.76 4.94 12.63
N ASP A 76 -6.44 6.03 13.33
CA ASP A 76 -5.07 6.41 13.72
C ASP A 76 -4.12 6.81 12.57
N ALA A 77 -4.66 7.18 11.40
CA ALA A 77 -3.88 7.78 10.31
C ALA A 77 -4.54 9.05 9.77
N GLU A 78 -3.71 9.99 9.32
CA GLU A 78 -4.20 11.20 8.65
C GLU A 78 -4.94 10.83 7.35
N PRO A 79 -6.13 11.41 7.08
CA PRO A 79 -6.83 11.13 5.85
C PRO A 79 -6.03 11.56 4.64
N ALA A 80 -5.73 10.63 3.73
CA ALA A 80 -4.99 10.92 2.51
C ALA A 80 -5.91 10.96 1.29
N ARG A 81 -5.56 11.78 0.31
CA ARG A 81 -6.16 11.80 -1.02
C ARG A 81 -5.24 11.06 -1.96
N TYR A 82 -5.79 10.20 -2.82
CA TYR A 82 -4.99 9.50 -3.81
C TYR A 82 -5.60 9.56 -5.20
N VAL A 83 -4.73 9.54 -6.20
CA VAL A 83 -5.04 9.20 -7.59
C VAL A 83 -4.20 7.99 -7.97
N ARG A 84 -4.80 7.08 -8.74
CA ARG A 84 -4.19 5.82 -9.13
C ARG A 84 -4.48 5.54 -10.59
N LEU A 85 -3.45 5.20 -11.36
CA LEU A 85 -3.53 4.74 -12.73
C LEU A 85 -3.18 3.26 -12.75
N ARG A 86 -4.00 2.45 -13.41
CA ARG A 86 -3.70 1.05 -13.70
C ARG A 86 -3.69 0.84 -15.21
N ARG A 87 -2.64 0.18 -15.72
CA ARG A 87 -2.53 -0.22 -17.13
C ARG A 87 -2.04 -1.66 -17.24
N GLU A 88 -2.63 -2.41 -18.16
CA GLU A 88 -2.15 -3.75 -18.49
C GLU A 88 -0.85 -3.67 -19.29
N LEU A 89 0.07 -4.57 -18.99
CA LEU A 89 1.30 -4.77 -19.76
C LEU A 89 1.03 -5.71 -20.93
N SER A 90 1.40 -5.27 -22.13
CA SER A 90 1.28 -6.04 -23.36
C SER A 90 2.48 -6.99 -23.52
N GLY A 91 2.31 -8.07 -24.29
CA GLY A 91 3.44 -8.91 -24.74
C GLY A 91 3.79 -10.12 -23.86
N GLY A 92 2.87 -10.63 -23.06
CA GLY A 92 3.02 -11.94 -22.38
C GLY A 92 4.16 -12.03 -21.36
N GLY A 93 4.75 -10.90 -20.95
CA GLY A 93 5.85 -10.87 -20.00
C GLY A 93 5.46 -11.31 -18.58
N PHE A 94 6.47 -11.35 -17.70
CA PHE A 94 6.36 -11.81 -16.31
C PHE A 94 5.30 -11.04 -15.49
N PHE A 95 5.12 -9.75 -15.78
CA PHE A 95 4.13 -8.90 -15.13
C PHE A 95 2.85 -8.77 -15.98
N SER A 96 1.70 -8.70 -15.29
CA SER A 96 0.38 -8.53 -15.91
C SER A 96 -0.01 -7.07 -16.07
N ASN A 97 0.18 -6.26 -15.02
CA ASN A 97 -0.14 -4.84 -15.02
C ASN A 97 0.84 -4.02 -14.19
N ALA A 98 0.86 -2.72 -14.49
CA ALA A 98 1.44 -1.70 -13.66
C ALA A 98 0.33 -0.85 -13.04
N GLN A 99 0.44 -0.62 -11.73
CA GLN A 99 -0.41 0.29 -10.99
C GLN A 99 0.46 1.36 -10.36
N TYR A 100 0.25 2.60 -10.78
CA TYR A 100 0.88 3.76 -10.19
C TYR A 100 -0.11 4.48 -9.28
N SER A 101 0.33 4.95 -8.13
CA SER A 101 -0.46 5.85 -7.28
C SER A 101 0.37 7.01 -6.75
N LEU A 102 -0.27 8.18 -6.68
CA LEU A 102 0.22 9.34 -5.96
C LEU A 102 -0.79 9.66 -4.86
N SER A 103 -0.33 9.69 -3.62
CA SER A 103 -1.17 9.94 -2.44
C SER A 103 -0.60 11.10 -1.62
N THR A 104 -1.46 11.91 -1.05
CA THR A 104 -1.10 13.07 -0.23
C THR A 104 -1.94 13.15 1.04
N ASP A 105 -1.27 13.35 2.16
CA ASP A 105 -1.88 13.77 3.42
C ASP A 105 -1.31 15.14 3.85
N SER A 106 -1.52 15.54 5.10
CA SER A 106 -0.99 16.81 5.63
C SER A 106 0.54 16.85 5.76
N THR A 107 1.17 15.68 5.77
CA THR A 107 2.57 15.47 6.14
C THR A 107 3.40 14.99 4.95
N ASN A 108 2.83 14.13 4.10
CA ASN A 108 3.55 13.37 3.10
C ASN A 108 2.87 13.41 1.74
N THR A 109 3.70 13.40 0.70
CA THR A 109 3.33 12.94 -0.63
C THR A 109 4.07 11.63 -0.89
N VAL A 110 3.32 10.58 -1.20
CA VAL A 110 3.83 9.22 -1.44
C VAL A 110 3.54 8.83 -2.89
N GLU A 111 4.59 8.48 -3.61
CA GLU A 111 4.54 7.90 -4.96
C GLU A 111 4.84 6.40 -4.86
N THR A 112 3.97 5.58 -5.43
CA THR A 112 4.12 4.12 -5.43
C THR A 112 3.87 3.56 -6.83
N LEU A 113 4.79 2.72 -7.31
CA LEU A 113 4.59 1.86 -8.48
C LEU A 113 4.49 0.41 -8.01
N VAL A 114 3.44 -0.29 -8.41
CA VAL A 114 3.23 -1.72 -8.17
C VAL A 114 3.19 -2.45 -9.50
N LEU A 115 3.98 -3.51 -9.63
CA LEU A 115 3.92 -4.43 -10.77
C LEU A 115 3.39 -5.78 -10.27
N LYS A 116 2.24 -6.20 -10.79
CA LYS A 116 1.65 -7.50 -10.44
C LYS A 116 2.16 -8.59 -11.36
N VAL A 117 2.49 -9.74 -10.79
CA VAL A 117 2.91 -10.92 -11.55
C VAL A 117 1.71 -11.50 -12.30
N ARG A 118 1.94 -12.08 -13.49
CA ARG A 118 0.88 -12.70 -14.29
C ARG A 118 0.41 -14.03 -13.72
N GLU A 119 1.34 -14.89 -13.36
CA GLU A 119 1.09 -16.20 -12.77
C GLU A 119 1.74 -16.25 -11.37
N PRO A 120 1.02 -15.83 -10.33
CA PRO A 120 1.58 -15.78 -8.99
C PRO A 120 1.78 -17.21 -8.46
N LYS A 121 3.04 -17.67 -8.45
CA LYS A 121 3.47 -18.88 -7.75
C LYS A 121 4.04 -18.50 -6.37
N ASP A 122 5.29 -18.08 -6.34
CA ASP A 122 5.96 -17.61 -5.13
C ASP A 122 5.84 -16.09 -4.95
N LEU A 123 5.89 -15.33 -6.05
CA LEU A 123 5.85 -13.87 -6.05
C LEU A 123 4.49 -13.39 -6.56
N PHE A 124 3.86 -12.49 -5.81
CA PHE A 124 2.59 -11.86 -6.14
C PHE A 124 2.79 -10.49 -6.79
N SER A 125 3.61 -9.64 -6.19
CA SER A 125 3.89 -8.30 -6.70
C SER A 125 5.23 -7.76 -6.23
N ILE A 126 5.74 -6.75 -6.94
CA ILE A 126 6.79 -5.86 -6.47
C ILE A 126 6.24 -4.44 -6.40
N SER A 127 6.55 -3.72 -5.32
CA SER A 127 6.26 -2.29 -5.19
C SER A 127 7.52 -1.47 -4.94
N LEU A 128 7.62 -0.35 -5.66
CA LEU A 128 8.67 0.67 -5.50
C LEU A 128 8.00 1.95 -4.97
N GLU A 129 8.51 2.49 -3.89
CA GLU A 129 7.90 3.63 -3.21
C GLU A 129 8.93 4.71 -2.92
N THR A 130 8.50 5.95 -3.06
CA THR A 130 9.21 7.12 -2.58
C THR A 130 8.24 8.02 -1.81
N GLN A 131 8.78 8.75 -0.85
CA GLN A 131 8.04 9.63 0.04
C GLN A 131 8.80 10.94 0.18
N VAL A 132 8.07 12.05 0.06
CA VAL A 132 8.58 13.39 0.33
C VAL A 132 7.63 14.10 1.30
N SER A 133 8.18 15.02 2.08
CA SER A 133 7.34 15.88 2.92
C SER A 133 6.42 16.73 2.05
N ALA A 134 5.14 16.78 2.39
CA ALA A 134 4.14 17.62 1.73
C ALA A 134 4.44 19.13 1.90
N SER A 135 5.23 19.51 2.92
CA SER A 135 5.70 20.88 3.09
C SER A 135 6.84 21.27 2.15
N VAL A 136 7.54 20.28 1.56
CA VAL A 136 8.74 20.49 0.75
C VAL A 136 8.41 20.43 -0.75
N ALA A 137 7.45 19.59 -1.15
CA ALA A 137 7.13 19.36 -2.55
C ALA A 137 5.61 19.29 -2.76
N ALA A 138 5.12 20.08 -3.72
CA ALA A 138 3.75 19.94 -4.21
C ALA A 138 3.60 18.63 -5.01
N PRO A 139 2.40 18.04 -5.10
CA PRO A 139 2.19 16.79 -5.86
C PRO A 139 2.67 16.86 -7.31
N ALA A 140 2.53 18.02 -7.96
CA ALA A 140 3.06 18.26 -9.31
C ALA A 140 4.58 18.02 -9.37
N SER A 141 5.33 18.61 -8.42
CA SER A 141 6.79 18.54 -8.40
C SER A 141 7.33 17.13 -8.14
N VAL A 142 6.55 16.26 -7.48
CA VAL A 142 6.91 14.84 -7.30
C VAL A 142 6.92 14.10 -8.63
N LEU A 143 6.07 14.50 -9.59
CA LEU A 143 6.09 13.95 -10.94
C LEU A 143 7.17 14.58 -11.83
N ASP A 144 7.77 15.68 -11.39
CA ASP A 144 8.80 16.40 -12.12
C ASP A 144 10.22 15.97 -11.74
N VAL A 145 10.44 15.69 -10.45
CA VAL A 145 11.75 15.38 -9.88
C VAL A 145 11.93 13.87 -9.73
N ASN A 146 13.12 13.38 -10.06
CA ASN A 146 13.49 11.98 -9.83
C ASN A 146 13.89 11.76 -8.37
N THR A 147 12.90 11.84 -7.46
CA THR A 147 13.10 11.47 -6.06
C THR A 147 13.54 10.00 -5.99
N PRO A 148 14.64 9.68 -5.28
CA PRO A 148 15.07 8.30 -5.13
C PRO A 148 14.01 7.43 -4.46
N VAL A 149 13.93 6.18 -4.89
CA VAL A 149 13.13 5.16 -4.21
C VAL A 149 13.70 4.96 -2.81
N SER A 150 12.82 5.03 -1.81
CA SER A 150 13.16 4.81 -0.40
C SER A 150 12.70 3.44 0.09
N ARG A 151 11.84 2.74 -0.65
CA ARG A 151 11.36 1.40 -0.27
C ARG A 151 11.06 0.51 -1.48
N ILE A 152 11.50 -0.74 -1.37
CA ILE A 152 11.24 -1.84 -2.32
C ILE A 152 10.59 -2.97 -1.52
N LYS A 153 9.47 -3.50 -2.00
CA LYS A 153 8.76 -4.61 -1.35
C LYS A 153 8.41 -5.67 -2.37
N LEU A 154 8.69 -6.93 -2.02
CA LEU A 154 8.21 -8.11 -2.70
C LEU A 154 7.10 -8.73 -1.86
N GLU A 155 5.90 -8.82 -2.43
CA GLU A 155 4.79 -9.56 -1.85
C GLU A 155 4.83 -11.00 -2.33
N ARG A 156 4.85 -11.95 -1.39
CA ARG A 156 5.03 -13.37 -1.69
C ARG A 156 3.87 -14.21 -1.18
N PHE A 157 3.58 -15.30 -1.87
CA PHE A 157 2.60 -16.28 -1.43
C PHE A 157 3.29 -17.40 -0.66
N GLY A 158 2.72 -17.79 0.49
CA GLY A 158 3.25 -18.87 1.34
C GLY A 158 4.58 -18.57 2.06
N LYS A 159 5.22 -17.41 1.79
CA LYS A 159 6.48 -16.94 2.39
C LYS A 159 6.31 -15.55 2.97
N SER A 160 7.20 -15.15 3.89
CA SER A 160 7.25 -13.77 4.40
C SER A 160 7.51 -12.78 3.27
N ASN A 161 7.01 -11.55 3.34
CA ASN A 161 7.38 -10.53 2.36
C ASN A 161 8.87 -10.17 2.50
N VAL A 162 9.51 -9.78 1.40
CA VAL A 162 10.85 -9.19 1.44
C VAL A 162 10.68 -7.69 1.31
N VAL A 163 11.28 -6.92 2.22
CA VAL A 163 11.22 -5.46 2.14
C VAL A 163 12.60 -4.88 2.42
N LEU A 164 13.01 -3.95 1.58
CA LEU A 164 14.17 -3.11 1.76
C LEU A 164 13.68 -1.66 1.84
N ALA A 165 13.95 -0.98 2.94
CA ALA A 165 13.62 0.43 3.14
C ALA A 165 14.86 1.20 3.56
N ARG A 166 14.92 2.48 3.20
CA ARG A 166 15.92 3.42 3.72
C ARG A 166 15.70 3.58 5.22
N CYS A 167 16.75 3.35 6.00
CA CYS A 167 16.70 3.46 7.44
C CYS A 167 17.63 4.57 7.93
N PRO A 168 17.25 5.29 9.00
CA PRO A 168 18.10 6.31 9.59
C PRO A 168 19.36 5.68 10.18
N ALA A 169 20.38 6.52 10.39
CA ALA A 169 21.56 6.14 11.15
C ALA A 169 21.18 5.52 12.51
N PRO A 170 21.90 4.50 13.00
CA PRO A 170 23.25 4.08 12.57
C PRO A 170 23.31 2.96 11.52
N ALA A 171 22.20 2.61 10.86
CA ALA A 171 22.22 1.54 9.86
C ALA A 171 23.05 1.94 8.62
N ASP A 172 24.12 1.19 8.32
CA ASP A 172 24.83 1.32 7.04
C ASP A 172 24.12 0.51 5.97
N GLN A 173 23.67 1.18 4.91
CA GLN A 173 22.96 0.58 3.78
C GLN A 173 23.70 0.75 2.46
N SER A 174 24.99 1.10 2.49
CA SER A 174 25.83 1.30 1.31
C SER A 174 25.80 0.10 0.35
N VAL A 175 25.76 -1.12 0.88
CA VAL A 175 25.68 -2.37 0.11
C VAL A 175 24.38 -2.53 -0.70
N TYR A 176 23.34 -1.79 -0.35
CA TYR A 176 22.03 -1.81 -1.00
C TYR A 176 21.82 -0.66 -1.99
N GLU A 177 22.79 0.26 -2.11
CA GLU A 177 22.71 1.39 -3.06
C GLU A 177 22.42 0.97 -4.51
N PRO A 178 23.01 -0.12 -5.05
CA PRO A 178 22.69 -0.58 -6.40
C PRO A 178 21.21 -0.93 -6.58
N LEU A 179 20.57 -1.51 -5.55
CA LEU A 179 19.14 -1.85 -5.57
C LEU A 179 18.28 -0.58 -5.60
N PHE A 180 18.56 0.39 -4.74
CA PHE A 180 17.85 1.67 -4.72
C PHE A 180 18.04 2.45 -6.02
N ALA A 181 19.25 2.47 -6.57
CA ALA A 181 19.54 3.12 -7.85
C ALA A 181 18.78 2.45 -9.01
N SER A 182 18.75 1.12 -9.05
CA SER A 182 18.00 0.36 -10.06
C SER A 182 16.50 0.64 -9.97
N ALA A 183 15.93 0.55 -8.76
CA ALA A 183 14.52 0.86 -8.51
C ALA A 183 14.15 2.31 -8.87
N SER A 184 15.02 3.28 -8.58
CA SER A 184 14.80 4.69 -8.92
C SER A 184 14.77 4.93 -10.43
N ARG A 185 15.65 4.27 -11.19
CA ARG A 185 15.62 4.29 -12.67
C ARG A 185 14.34 3.66 -13.22
N LEU A 186 13.88 2.55 -12.64
CA LEU A 186 12.64 1.90 -13.06
C LEU A 186 11.42 2.79 -12.78
N LEU A 187 11.30 3.34 -11.57
CA LEU A 187 10.19 4.23 -11.20
C LEU A 187 10.10 5.44 -12.14
N SER A 188 11.23 6.12 -12.39
CA SER A 188 11.29 7.27 -13.30
C SER A 188 10.99 6.90 -14.77
N SER A 189 11.46 5.74 -15.25
CA SER A 189 11.11 5.25 -16.59
C SER A 189 9.61 5.01 -16.71
N TYR A 190 9.00 4.32 -15.73
CA TYR A 190 7.56 4.06 -15.73
C TYR A 190 6.73 5.32 -15.61
N ARG A 191 7.18 6.32 -14.84
CA ARG A 191 6.52 7.63 -14.75
C ARG A 191 6.38 8.27 -16.14
N THR A 192 7.44 8.19 -16.93
CA THR A 192 7.48 8.70 -18.30
C THR A 192 6.62 7.86 -19.24
N ALA A 193 6.76 6.53 -19.20
CA ALA A 193 6.05 5.61 -20.10
C ALA A 193 4.52 5.59 -19.84
N LEU A 194 4.10 5.84 -18.60
CA LEU A 194 2.69 5.99 -18.24
C LEU A 194 2.13 7.38 -18.56
N GLY A 195 2.95 8.34 -18.97
CA GLY A 195 2.51 9.68 -19.32
C GLY A 195 1.88 10.45 -18.15
N LEU A 196 2.35 10.21 -16.92
CA LEU A 196 1.62 10.61 -15.70
C LEU A 196 1.36 12.11 -15.58
N ARG A 197 2.28 12.95 -16.06
CA ARG A 197 2.07 14.42 -16.07
C ARG A 197 0.87 14.84 -16.92
N SER A 198 0.62 14.12 -18.01
CA SER A 198 -0.53 14.35 -18.87
C SER A 198 -1.78 13.71 -18.29
N MET A 199 -1.68 12.44 -17.87
CA MET A 199 -2.82 11.66 -17.35
C MET A 199 -3.40 12.25 -16.06
N PHE A 200 -2.57 12.77 -15.15
CA PHE A 200 -3.01 13.30 -13.86
C PHE A 200 -3.14 14.82 -13.83
N ARG A 201 -3.09 15.51 -14.98
CA ARG A 201 -3.11 16.98 -15.04
C ARG A 201 -4.28 17.57 -14.22
N SER A 202 -5.48 17.02 -14.35
CA SER A 202 -6.66 17.45 -13.58
C SER A 202 -6.63 17.03 -12.11
N ASP A 203 -6.03 15.88 -11.80
CA ASP A 203 -6.07 15.26 -10.48
C ASP A 203 -5.04 15.86 -9.52
N ILE A 204 -3.93 16.39 -10.03
CA ILE A 204 -2.88 17.05 -9.23
C ILE A 204 -3.45 18.16 -8.34
N HIS A 205 -4.37 18.98 -8.86
CA HIS A 205 -5.02 20.02 -8.07
C HIS A 205 -5.90 19.47 -6.95
N TRP A 206 -6.49 18.29 -7.16
CA TRP A 206 -7.32 17.63 -6.17
C TRP A 206 -6.48 17.00 -5.04
N LEU A 207 -5.26 16.55 -5.36
CA LEU A 207 -4.30 16.03 -4.39
C LEU A 207 -3.76 17.10 -3.43
N SER A 208 -3.70 18.37 -3.82
CA SER A 208 -3.28 19.42 -2.90
C SER A 208 -4.23 19.47 -1.69
N PRO A 209 -3.75 19.22 -0.46
CA PRO A 209 -4.55 19.47 0.73
C PRO A 209 -4.84 20.97 0.71
N LYS A 210 -6.12 21.36 0.52
CA LYS A 210 -6.49 22.73 0.85
C LYS A 210 -6.19 22.85 2.34
N ALA A 211 -5.27 23.75 2.71
CA ALA A 211 -5.08 24.14 4.10
C ALA A 211 -6.49 24.32 4.68
N VAL A 212 -6.83 23.55 5.71
CA VAL A 212 -8.07 23.76 6.45
C VAL A 212 -7.99 25.21 6.87
N ALA A 213 -8.85 26.06 6.28
CA ALA A 213 -8.90 27.46 6.63
C ALA A 213 -9.09 27.50 8.15
N LYS A 214 -8.10 28.05 8.87
CA LYS A 214 -8.27 28.35 10.30
C LYS A 214 -9.56 29.13 10.39
N THR A 215 -10.56 28.56 11.04
CA THR A 215 -11.81 29.25 11.35
C THR A 215 -11.41 30.61 11.93
N PRO A 216 -11.79 31.75 11.33
CA PRO A 216 -11.43 33.04 11.88
C PRO A 216 -11.98 33.09 13.31
N ALA A 217 -11.10 33.36 14.26
CA ALA A 217 -11.48 33.56 15.65
C ALA A 217 -12.60 34.61 15.67
N LYS A 218 -13.76 34.23 16.20
CA LYS A 218 -14.87 35.17 16.43
C LYS A 218 -14.33 36.31 17.29
N THR A 219 -14.21 37.50 16.71
CA THR A 219 -14.01 38.74 17.46
C THR A 219 -15.14 38.84 18.49
N PRO A 220 -14.84 38.94 19.80
CA PRO A 220 -15.89 39.11 20.79
C PRO A 220 -16.62 40.45 20.54
N PRO A 221 -17.95 40.49 20.73
CA PRO A 221 -18.72 41.70 20.49
C PRO A 221 -18.29 42.80 21.47
N LYS A 222 -17.99 43.99 20.93
CA LYS A 222 -17.78 45.21 21.71
C LYS A 222 -19.05 45.47 22.55
N SER A 223 -18.94 45.37 23.86
CA SER A 223 -19.96 45.91 24.77
C SER A 223 -20.01 47.43 24.58
N LYS A 224 -21.19 47.94 24.20
CA LYS A 224 -21.50 49.36 24.36
C LYS A 224 -21.78 49.57 25.85
N ALA A 225 -20.87 50.22 26.55
CA ALA A 225 -21.17 50.79 27.85
C ALA A 225 -22.12 51.98 27.63
N SER A 226 -23.32 51.86 28.18
CA SER A 226 -24.34 52.90 28.21
C SER A 226 -23.86 54.05 29.09
N SER A 227 -23.87 55.27 28.55
CA SER A 227 -23.71 56.50 29.33
C SER A 227 -25.05 56.81 29.97
N ASN A 228 -25.14 56.74 31.30
CA ASN A 228 -26.29 57.27 32.03
C ASN A 228 -26.15 58.80 32.13
N ASN A 229 -27.25 59.48 31.79
CA ASN A 229 -27.54 60.85 32.17
C ASN A 229 -28.15 60.87 33.57
#